data_AF-A0A2D9GPN9-F1
#
_entry.id   AF-A0A2D9GPN9-F1
#
_cell.length_a   1.000
_cell.length_b   1.000
_cell.length_c   1.000
_cell.angle_alpha   90.00
_cell.angle_beta   90.00
_cell.angle_gamma   90.00
#
_symmetry.space_group_name_H-M   'P 1'
#
loop_
_entity.id
_entity.type
_entity.pdbx_description
1 polymer ?
#
loop_
_entity_poly.entity_id
_entity_poly.type
_entity_poly.pdbx_seq_one_letter_code
_entity_poly.pdbx_strand_id
1 'polypeptide(L)'
;MTKKFNLTITENMNTLDLETKHLSGKLYFVKTDQNWVAEDDSIHIHSLIGFFSDFNKLNDSESKNLMQKWGMYFRTKELESNLD
;
A
#
# COMPACT_ATOMS: atom_id res chain seq x y z
N MET A 1 18.97 -2.78 -20.98
CA MET A 1 17.57 -2.46 -20.63
C MET A 1 17.54 -1.15 -19.87
N THR A 2 16.79 -0.16 -20.33
CA THR A 2 16.54 1.06 -19.56
C THR A 2 15.39 0.78 -18.58
N LYS A 3 15.71 0.57 -17.30
CA LYS A 3 14.69 0.42 -16.25
C LYS A 3 13.92 1.74 -16.11
N LYS A 4 12.59 1.70 -16.24
CA LYS A 4 11.72 2.87 -16.07
C LYS A 4 11.34 3.12 -14.59
N PHE A 5 11.23 2.04 -13.80
CA PHE A 5 11.03 2.03 -12.35
C PHE A 5 11.30 0.61 -11.81
N ASN A 6 11.56 0.47 -10.51
CA ASN A 6 11.65 -0.82 -9.81
C ASN A 6 10.75 -0.81 -8.56
N LEU A 7 10.09 -1.93 -8.31
CA LEU A 7 9.40 -2.25 -7.05
C LEU A 7 9.99 -3.57 -6.55
N THR A 8 10.58 -3.56 -5.36
CA THR A 8 11.21 -4.76 -4.79
C THR A 8 10.67 -5.00 -3.39
N ILE A 9 10.08 -6.17 -3.17
CA ILE A 9 9.74 -6.65 -1.83
C ILE A 9 10.94 -7.47 -1.34
N THR A 10 11.45 -7.14 -0.16
CA THR A 10 12.61 -7.81 0.43
C THR A 10 12.28 -9.23 0.90
N GLU A 11 13.30 -10.07 1.10
CA GLU A 11 13.13 -11.48 1.51
C GLU A 11 12.35 -11.64 2.82
N ASN A 12 12.45 -10.67 3.73
CA ASN A 12 11.68 -10.65 4.98
C ASN A 12 10.26 -10.09 4.82
N MET A 13 9.81 -9.77 3.60
CA MET A 13 8.47 -9.30 3.20
C MET A 13 7.94 -8.05 3.92
N ASN A 14 8.83 -7.40 4.67
CA ASN A 14 8.54 -6.24 5.54
C ASN A 14 9.05 -4.93 4.96
N THR A 15 9.75 -4.94 3.82
CA THR A 15 10.22 -3.70 3.18
C THR A 15 9.85 -3.69 1.71
N LEU A 16 9.32 -2.56 1.25
CA LEU A 16 9.07 -2.27 -0.16
C LEU A 16 9.98 -1.11 -0.61
N ASP A 17 10.91 -1.43 -1.49
CA ASP A 17 11.78 -0.45 -2.13
C ASP A 17 11.11 0.10 -3.39
N LEU A 18 11.00 1.43 -3.47
CA LEU A 18 10.42 2.19 -4.57
C LEU A 18 11.54 3.00 -5.22
N GLU A 19 11.89 2.71 -6.47
CA GLU A 19 13.00 3.42 -7.12
C GLU A 19 12.67 3.82 -8.57
N THR A 20 12.99 5.07 -8.89
CA THR A 20 12.97 5.62 -10.23
C THR A 20 14.26 6.39 -10.48
N LYS A 21 14.48 6.87 -11.71
CA LYS A 21 15.60 7.77 -12.03
C LYS A 21 15.59 9.11 -11.30
N HIS A 22 14.46 9.50 -10.70
CA HIS A 22 14.24 10.85 -10.14
C HIS A 22 14.03 10.85 -8.63
N LEU A 23 13.59 9.72 -8.07
CA LEU A 23 13.20 9.58 -6.68
C LEU A 23 13.35 8.12 -6.24
N SER A 24 13.78 7.93 -5.00
CA SER A 24 13.77 6.64 -4.30
C SER A 24 13.09 6.77 -2.95
N GLY A 25 12.52 5.67 -2.46
CA GLY A 25 11.87 5.59 -1.16
C GLY A 25 11.80 4.15 -0.66
N LYS A 26 11.59 4.00 0.65
CA LYS A 26 11.37 2.70 1.29
C LYS A 26 10.15 2.78 2.18
N LEU A 27 9.32 1.75 2.13
CA LEU A 27 8.24 1.53 3.09
C LEU A 27 8.61 0.35 3.96
N TYR A 28 8.43 0.50 5.27
CA TYR A 28 8.62 -0.56 6.26
C TYR A 28 7.27 -0.97 6.81
N PHE A 29 7.05 -2.28 6.90
CA PHE A 29 5.84 -2.89 7.44
C PHE A 29 6.22 -3.63 8.72
N VAL A 30 5.50 -3.30 9.78
CA VAL A 30 5.68 -3.90 11.11
C VAL A 30 4.35 -4.46 11.57
N LYS A 31 4.36 -5.55 12.33
CA LYS A 31 3.13 -6.08 12.94
C LYS A 31 2.59 -5.10 13.99
N THR A 32 1.28 -4.92 13.94
CA THR A 32 0.45 -4.05 14.80
C THR A 32 -0.92 -4.70 14.96
N ASP A 33 -1.74 -4.17 15.86
CA ASP A 33 -3.12 -4.64 16.08
C ASP A 33 -4.03 -4.51 14.85
N GLN A 34 -3.64 -3.72 13.83
CA GLN A 34 -4.43 -3.53 12.62
C GLN A 34 -4.03 -4.47 11.47
N ASN A 35 -2.88 -5.15 11.56
CA ASN A 35 -2.39 -6.03 10.50
C ASN A 35 -1.85 -7.38 11.02
N TRP A 36 -2.02 -7.69 12.30
CA TRP A 36 -1.54 -8.94 12.91
C TRP A 36 -2.14 -10.21 12.28
N VAL A 37 -3.35 -10.10 11.71
CA VAL A 37 -4.06 -11.20 11.05
C VAL A 37 -3.46 -11.56 9.68
N ALA A 38 -2.58 -10.72 9.14
CA ALA A 38 -1.88 -11.01 7.91
C ALA A 38 -0.75 -12.02 8.14
N GLU A 39 -0.64 -12.98 7.22
CA GLU A 39 0.54 -13.82 7.11
C GLU A 39 1.77 -12.96 6.81
N ASP A 40 2.95 -13.44 7.21
CA ASP A 40 4.20 -12.67 7.10
C ASP A 40 4.51 -12.28 5.63
N ASP A 41 4.12 -13.10 4.66
CA ASP A 41 4.31 -12.84 3.23
C ASP A 41 3.29 -11.85 2.63
N SER A 42 2.25 -11.48 3.39
CA SER A 42 1.15 -10.63 2.92
C SER A 42 0.94 -9.37 3.78
N ILE A 43 1.77 -9.16 4.82
CA ILE A 43 1.66 -8.00 5.72
C ILE A 43 1.67 -6.66 4.98
N HIS A 44 2.51 -6.53 3.95
CA HIS A 44 2.61 -5.30 3.17
C HIS A 44 1.32 -5.04 2.36
N ILE A 45 0.70 -6.09 1.82
CA ILE A 45 -0.58 -6.00 1.11
C ILE A 45 -1.68 -5.57 2.09
N HIS A 46 -1.80 -6.28 3.22
CA HIS A 46 -2.81 -6.00 4.22
C HIS A 46 -2.69 -4.56 4.77
N SER A 47 -1.47 -4.15 5.09
CA SER A 47 -1.18 -2.82 5.60
C SER A 47 -1.53 -1.72 4.60
N LEU A 48 -1.15 -1.88 3.32
CA LEU A 48 -1.47 -0.90 2.28
C LEU A 48 -2.98 -0.80 2.03
N ILE A 49 -3.67 -1.94 1.95
CA ILE A 49 -5.13 -1.95 1.77
C ILE A 49 -5.82 -1.28 2.96
N GLY A 50 -5.47 -1.66 4.19
CA GLY A 50 -6.04 -1.06 5.41
C GLY A 50 -5.78 0.44 5.50
N PHE A 51 -4.53 0.85 5.33
CA PHE A 51 -4.13 2.26 5.35
C PHE A 51 -4.93 3.11 4.36
N PHE A 52 -4.97 2.73 3.08
CA PHE A 52 -5.69 3.52 2.09
C PHE A 52 -7.22 3.45 2.26
N SER A 53 -7.75 2.36 2.82
CA SER A 53 -9.16 2.25 3.16
C SER A 53 -9.55 3.27 4.21
N ASP A 54 -8.75 3.37 5.28
CA ASP A 54 -9.01 4.33 6.36
C ASP A 54 -8.71 5.76 5.91
N PHE A 55 -7.64 5.95 5.12
CA PHE A 55 -7.33 7.23 4.51
C PHE A 55 -8.50 7.77 3.67
N ASN A 56 -9.16 6.94 2.89
CA ASN A 56 -10.34 7.33 2.11
C ASN A 56 -11.56 7.69 2.99
N LYS A 57 -11.65 7.13 4.21
CA LYS A 57 -12.73 7.45 5.16
C LYS A 57 -12.50 8.79 5.87
N LEU A 58 -11.26 9.29 5.88
CA LEU A 58 -10.97 10.66 6.31
C LEU A 58 -11.72 11.58 5.33
N ASN A 59 -12.84 12.15 5.77
CA ASN A 59 -13.60 13.12 4.99
C ASN A 59 -12.89 14.49 4.96
N ASP A 60 -11.58 14.45 4.74
CA ASP A 60 -10.67 15.58 4.73
C ASP A 60 -10.38 15.99 3.28
N SER A 61 -10.61 17.28 2.99
CA SER A 61 -10.39 17.82 1.65
C SER A 61 -8.91 17.88 1.27
N GLU A 62 -8.01 18.06 2.25
CA GLU A 62 -6.58 18.16 1.98
C GLU A 62 -6.00 16.82 1.50
N SER A 63 -6.34 15.74 2.19
CA SER A 63 -6.01 14.36 1.85
C SER A 63 -6.48 13.98 0.44
N LYS A 64 -7.73 14.32 0.08
CA LYS A 64 -8.29 14.10 -1.26
C LYS A 64 -7.55 14.90 -2.34
N ASN A 65 -7.24 16.16 -2.05
CA ASN A 65 -6.50 17.03 -2.97
C ASN A 65 -5.06 16.52 -3.18
N LEU A 66 -4.40 15.98 -2.15
CA LEU A 66 -3.08 15.37 -2.29
C LEU A 66 -3.13 14.15 -3.22
N MET A 67 -4.09 13.24 -3.04
CA MET A 67 -4.25 12.09 -3.93
C MET A 67 -4.45 12.53 -5.39
N GLN A 68 -5.33 13.50 -5.63
CA GLN A 68 -5.57 14.03 -6.98
C GLN A 68 -4.33 14.71 -7.58
N LYS A 69 -3.61 15.52 -6.79
CA LYS A 69 -2.38 16.21 -7.21
C LYS A 69 -1.32 15.22 -7.71
N TRP A 70 -1.24 14.04 -7.09
CA TRP A 70 -0.31 12.97 -7.47
C TRP A 70 -0.92 11.95 -8.45
N GLY A 71 -2.16 12.17 -8.91
CA GLY A 71 -2.84 11.27 -9.86
C GLY A 71 -3.17 9.90 -9.29
N MET A 72 -3.40 9.81 -7.97
CA MET A 72 -3.65 8.56 -7.26
C MET A 72 -5.12 8.44 -6.87
N TYR A 73 -5.64 7.22 -6.93
CA TYR A 73 -6.96 6.85 -6.39
C TYR A 73 -6.89 5.42 -5.87
N PHE A 74 -7.45 5.19 -4.69
CA PHE A 74 -7.58 3.86 -4.11
C PHE A 74 -9.06 3.53 -3.93
N ARG A 75 -9.45 2.29 -4.20
CA ARG A 75 -10.79 1.77 -3.92
C ARG A 75 -10.66 0.33 -3.47
N THR A 76 -11.25 0.02 -2.33
CA THR A 76 -11.44 -1.36 -1.91
C THR A 76 -12.45 -2.06 -2.79
N LYS A 77 -12.21 -3.35 -3.04
CA LYS A 77 -13.22 -4.26 -3.57
C LYS A 77 -13.74 -5.10 -2.41
N GLU A 78 -15.02 -5.42 -2.44
CA GLU A 78 -15.55 -6.45 -1.56
C GLU A 78 -14.83 -7.76 -1.89
N LEU A 79 -14.46 -8.52 -0.86
CA LEU A 79 -14.04 -9.89 -1.05
C LEU A 79 -15.24 -10.63 -1.63
N GLU A 80 -15.08 -11.31 -2.76
CA GLU A 80 -16.10 -12.23 -3.22
C GLU A 80 -16.26 -13.29 -2.12
N SER A 81 -17.35 -13.21 -1.37
CA SER A 81 -17.78 -14.33 -0.55
C SER A 81 -18.10 -15.43 -1.54
N ASN A 82 -17.26 -16.47 -1.59
CA ASN A 82 -17.71 -17.72 -2.18
C ASN A 82 -19.01 -18.08 -1.45
N LEU A 83 -20.13 -17.91 -2.15
CA LEU A 83 -21.40 -18.50 -1.78
C LEU A 83 -21.16 -20.01 -1.85
N ASP A 84 -21.13 -20.62 -0.67
CA ASP A 84 -21.26 -22.05 -0.36
C ASP A 84 -20.53 -23.07 -1.26
#